data_AF-A0A1G7SNC0-F1
#
_entry.id   AF-A0A1G7SNC0-F1
#
_cell.length_a   1.000
_cell.length_b   1.000
_cell.length_c   1.000
_cell.angle_alpha   90.00
_cell.angle_beta   90.00
_cell.angle_gamma   90.00
#
_symmetry.space_group_name_H-M   'P 1'
#
loop_
_entity.id
_entity.type
_entity.pdbx_description
1 polymer ?
#
loop_
_entity_poly.entity_id
_entity_poly.type
_entity_poly.pdbx_seq_one_letter_code
_entity_poly.pdbx_strand_id
1 'polypeptide(L)'
;MRFDQIFEYPIKEFIKHLEQADNERIVFSGKYGSGKTTFIKDFFEEENQKKIFDTEKYIPIHLFPVNYSIASNEDIIRYIKYDLIIQFLIKGICPKEVQLRIIDTLPAYIRKDLLKIATTIVSMVPKIGKDVVEDFEKLNELVKLFFEFHDKANETDGDKMINYLNKLQASEGSLFENDVITKIISETIKSSGKIPILIIDDLDRLDPEHTFRILNVFAAHFDTELRTGEKNKFGFEKIILVCDFRNIKRIFLNKYGAEVDFLGYVDKFYSSDVYHFDNKAAVADIIIQILKSIRYHHEEGDNEYIQKIYLGSNFIQRMLELFLRKDLVSLRNLIKLHNITVKFHNETIQFPGRRDRYAAQLPLTTQLKLIRHVISDIETLYSFIDKCAKGENEIENYDIYAANFFHILKGDEHFHNRRAGYVALFEDNEVYVDFENDFRTDRVQYVNLSKVKFDNDNNPQKGDFFNIKPDFFWKVMKATVEKLERVGYIG
;
A
#
# COMPACT_ATOMS: atom_id res chain seq x y z
N MET A 1 11.84 -7.03 -3.63
CA MET A 1 11.98 -7.60 -2.27
C MET A 1 10.60 -8.04 -1.83
N ARG A 2 10.49 -9.26 -1.29
CA ARG A 2 9.22 -9.84 -0.88
C ARG A 2 9.24 -10.08 0.62
N PHE A 3 8.24 -9.57 1.32
CA PHE A 3 8.08 -9.75 2.77
C PHE A 3 6.84 -10.62 2.98
N ASP A 4 6.99 -11.93 2.87
CA ASP A 4 5.85 -12.87 2.89
C ASP A 4 5.07 -12.81 4.23
N GLN A 5 5.78 -12.45 5.31
CA GLN A 5 5.24 -12.23 6.65
C GLN A 5 4.12 -11.17 6.69
N ILE A 6 4.07 -10.23 5.72
CA ILE A 6 3.01 -9.22 5.61
C ILE A 6 1.63 -9.85 5.49
N PHE A 7 1.56 -11.04 4.89
CA PHE A 7 0.31 -11.64 4.47
C PHE A 7 -0.16 -12.76 5.42
N GLU A 8 0.69 -13.28 6.29
CA GLU A 8 0.38 -14.42 7.19
C GLU A 8 -0.92 -14.25 7.99
N TYR A 9 -1.07 -13.14 8.70
CA TYR A 9 -2.28 -12.87 9.50
C TYR A 9 -3.51 -12.62 8.61
N PRO A 10 -3.47 -11.72 7.61
CA PRO A 10 -4.61 -11.48 6.72
C PRO A 10 -5.10 -12.71 5.94
N ILE A 11 -4.25 -13.70 5.63
CA ILE A 11 -4.67 -14.93 4.91
C ILE A 11 -5.76 -15.67 5.68
N LYS A 12 -5.54 -15.93 6.98
CA LYS A 12 -6.46 -16.75 7.79
C LYS A 12 -7.84 -16.11 7.93
N GLU A 13 -7.88 -14.80 8.14
CA GLU A 13 -9.13 -14.06 8.26
C GLU A 13 -9.84 -13.95 6.91
N PHE A 14 -9.09 -13.77 5.81
CA PHE A 14 -9.69 -13.72 4.48
C PHE A 14 -10.25 -15.07 4.03
N ILE A 15 -9.61 -16.20 4.37
CA ILE A 15 -10.16 -17.55 4.09
C ILE A 15 -11.56 -17.69 4.71
N LYS A 16 -11.69 -17.37 6.00
CA LYS A 16 -12.99 -17.44 6.70
C LYS A 16 -14.05 -16.58 6.01
N HIS A 17 -13.67 -15.38 5.59
CA HIS A 17 -14.58 -14.46 4.91
C HIS A 17 -14.96 -14.97 3.51
N LEU A 18 -13.99 -15.47 2.74
CA LEU A 18 -14.18 -15.99 1.39
C LEU A 18 -15.05 -17.25 1.37
N GLU A 19 -14.86 -18.16 2.33
CA GLU A 19 -15.55 -19.46 2.35
C GLU A 19 -16.95 -19.44 2.96
N GLN A 20 -17.43 -18.29 3.46
CA GLN A 20 -18.83 -18.14 3.86
C GLN A 20 -19.76 -18.48 2.69
N ALA A 21 -20.74 -19.36 2.95
CA ALA A 21 -21.62 -19.92 1.94
C ALA A 21 -22.42 -18.84 1.19
N ASP A 22 -22.98 -17.87 1.92
CA ASP A 22 -23.80 -16.81 1.36
C ASP A 22 -22.99 -15.55 0.98
N ASN A 23 -21.66 -15.60 1.09
CA ASN A 23 -20.79 -14.46 0.79
C ASN A 23 -20.34 -14.46 -0.68
N GLU A 24 -21.27 -14.13 -1.56
CA GLU A 24 -21.08 -14.16 -3.01
C GLU A 24 -20.43 -12.88 -3.54
N ARG A 25 -20.81 -11.73 -2.98
CA ARG A 25 -20.23 -10.44 -3.31
C ARG A 25 -19.40 -9.97 -2.11
N ILE A 26 -18.15 -9.64 -2.35
CA ILE A 26 -17.19 -9.25 -1.31
C ILE A 26 -16.63 -7.90 -1.67
N VAL A 27 -16.76 -6.92 -0.77
CA VAL A 27 -15.93 -5.71 -0.85
C VAL A 27 -14.67 -5.96 -0.03
N PHE A 28 -13.54 -6.07 -0.71
CA PHE A 28 -12.22 -6.12 -0.10
C PHE A 28 -11.66 -4.71 0.04
N SER A 29 -11.80 -4.13 1.23
CA SER A 29 -11.45 -2.74 1.51
C SER A 29 -10.03 -2.60 2.04
N GLY A 30 -9.20 -1.79 1.38
CA GLY A 30 -7.89 -1.38 1.88
C GLY A 30 -7.47 -0.01 1.35
N LYS A 31 -6.79 0.78 2.19
CA LYS A 31 -6.27 2.09 1.80
C LYS A 31 -5.28 1.99 0.63
N TYR A 32 -5.18 3.04 -0.17
CA TYR A 32 -4.15 3.10 -1.20
C TYR A 32 -2.74 2.86 -0.60
N GLY A 33 -1.95 2.00 -1.25
CA GLY A 33 -0.61 1.65 -0.78
C GLY A 33 -0.54 0.64 0.37
N SER A 34 -1.67 0.09 0.83
CA SER A 34 -1.69 -0.96 1.86
C SER A 34 -1.13 -2.31 1.39
N GLY A 35 -1.11 -2.54 0.07
CA GLY A 35 -0.73 -3.83 -0.52
C GLY A 35 -1.92 -4.73 -0.88
N LYS A 36 -3.17 -4.23 -0.86
CA LYS A 36 -4.40 -4.99 -1.19
C LYS A 36 -4.33 -5.80 -2.49
N THR A 37 -3.92 -5.17 -3.59
CA THR A 37 -3.78 -5.84 -4.91
C THR A 37 -2.73 -6.94 -4.87
N THR A 38 -1.59 -6.69 -4.22
CA THR A 38 -0.54 -7.68 -4.05
C THR A 38 -1.02 -8.85 -3.20
N PHE A 39 -1.72 -8.58 -2.09
CA PHE A 39 -2.29 -9.61 -1.25
C PHE A 39 -3.26 -10.51 -2.01
N ILE A 40 -4.22 -9.95 -2.74
CA ILE A 40 -5.23 -10.74 -3.47
C ILE A 40 -4.57 -11.62 -4.54
N LYS A 41 -3.59 -11.09 -5.27
CA LYS A 41 -2.83 -11.87 -6.24
C LYS A 41 -2.12 -13.04 -5.55
N ASP A 42 -1.31 -12.72 -4.54
CA ASP A 42 -0.49 -13.69 -3.83
C ASP A 42 -1.36 -14.77 -3.17
N PHE A 43 -2.52 -14.37 -2.61
CA PHE A 43 -3.48 -15.26 -1.97
C PHE A 43 -3.92 -16.42 -2.87
N PHE A 44 -4.15 -16.18 -4.16
CA PHE A 44 -4.61 -17.23 -5.08
C PHE A 44 -3.48 -17.90 -5.89
N GLU A 45 -2.38 -17.19 -6.15
CA GLU A 45 -1.38 -17.63 -7.14
C GLU A 45 -0.13 -18.24 -6.51
N GLU A 46 0.19 -17.95 -5.24
CA GLU A 46 1.45 -18.38 -4.63
C GLU A 46 1.46 -19.83 -4.14
N GLU A 47 2.56 -20.52 -4.42
CA GLU A 47 2.76 -21.92 -4.02
C GLU A 47 2.80 -22.09 -2.49
N ASN A 48 3.32 -21.11 -1.76
CA ASN A 48 3.29 -21.15 -0.30
C ASN A 48 1.87 -21.04 0.27
N GLN A 49 0.95 -20.40 -0.46
CA GLN A 49 -0.46 -20.32 -0.04
C GLN A 49 -1.20 -21.63 -0.24
N LYS A 50 -0.79 -22.43 -1.25
CA LYS A 50 -1.32 -23.79 -1.46
C LYS A 50 -1.17 -24.70 -0.24
N LYS A 51 -0.21 -24.41 0.63
CA LYS A 51 0.01 -25.16 1.88
C LYS A 51 -0.99 -24.81 2.98
N ILE A 52 -1.62 -23.63 2.89
CA ILE A 52 -2.49 -23.06 3.92
C ILE A 52 -3.97 -23.18 3.52
N PHE A 53 -4.25 -23.05 2.23
CA PHE A 53 -5.59 -23.04 1.65
C PHE A 53 -5.56 -23.74 0.28
N ASP A 54 -6.65 -24.45 -0.04
CA ASP A 54 -6.79 -25.13 -1.33
C ASP A 54 -7.04 -24.11 -2.45
N THR A 55 -5.99 -23.44 -2.90
CA THR A 55 -6.08 -22.46 -3.99
C THR A 55 -6.50 -23.13 -5.31
N GLU A 56 -6.25 -24.43 -5.47
CA GLU A 56 -6.52 -25.17 -6.71
C GLU A 56 -8.01 -25.38 -6.95
N LYS A 57 -8.82 -25.32 -5.89
CA LYS A 57 -10.29 -25.28 -5.94
C LYS A 57 -10.83 -24.05 -6.65
N TYR A 58 -10.06 -22.97 -6.78
CA TYR A 58 -10.53 -21.68 -7.30
C TYR A 58 -9.91 -21.33 -8.65
N ILE A 59 -10.65 -20.52 -9.41
CA ILE A 59 -10.18 -19.86 -10.63
C ILE A 59 -10.39 -18.35 -10.48
N PRO A 60 -9.36 -17.61 -10.02
CA PRO A 60 -9.42 -16.16 -9.95
C PRO A 60 -9.26 -15.54 -11.34
N ILE A 61 -10.14 -14.61 -11.71
CA ILE A 61 -10.08 -13.81 -12.92
C ILE A 61 -10.00 -12.35 -12.52
N HIS A 62 -8.87 -11.70 -12.81
CA HIS A 62 -8.57 -10.36 -12.32
C HIS A 62 -8.76 -9.31 -13.42
N LEU A 63 -9.68 -8.38 -13.20
CA LEU A 63 -9.95 -7.25 -14.08
C LEU A 63 -9.42 -5.95 -13.49
N PHE A 64 -8.77 -5.14 -14.34
CA PHE A 64 -8.28 -3.80 -14.03
C PHE A 64 -9.01 -2.76 -14.90
N PRO A 65 -10.23 -2.35 -14.52
CA PRO A 65 -11.08 -1.42 -15.29
C PRO A 65 -10.54 0.02 -15.45
N VAL A 66 -9.27 0.29 -15.13
CA VAL A 66 -8.67 1.63 -15.27
C VAL A 66 -8.72 2.17 -16.70
N ASN A 67 -8.65 1.28 -17.70
CA ASN A 67 -8.73 1.62 -19.12
C ASN A 67 -10.16 1.95 -19.60
N TYR A 68 -11.17 1.76 -18.75
CA TYR A 68 -12.57 1.97 -19.12
C TYR A 68 -13.04 3.41 -18.93
N SER A 69 -12.18 4.25 -18.33
CA SER A 69 -12.51 5.59 -17.87
C SER A 69 -13.10 6.49 -18.95
N ILE A 70 -12.60 6.42 -20.19
CA ILE A 70 -13.10 7.25 -21.29
C ILE A 70 -14.18 6.59 -22.15
N ALA A 71 -14.61 5.37 -21.80
CA ALA A 71 -15.48 4.53 -22.61
C ALA A 71 -16.98 4.79 -22.34
N SER A 72 -17.84 4.63 -23.36
CA SER A 72 -19.29 4.63 -23.19
C SER A 72 -19.76 3.40 -22.38
N ASN A 73 -21.00 3.39 -21.87
CA ASN A 73 -21.50 2.22 -21.11
C ASN A 73 -21.49 0.94 -21.96
N GLU A 74 -21.87 1.06 -23.23
CA GLU A 74 -21.85 -0.02 -24.21
C GLU A 74 -20.43 -0.53 -24.44
N ASP A 75 -19.44 0.37 -24.51
CA ASP A 75 -18.03 0.03 -24.63
C ASP A 75 -17.49 -0.66 -23.38
N ILE A 76 -17.83 -0.18 -22.19
CA ILE A 76 -17.43 -0.80 -20.91
C ILE A 76 -17.92 -2.26 -20.86
N ILE A 77 -19.18 -2.49 -21.25
CA ILE A 77 -19.74 -3.86 -21.32
C ILE A 77 -18.95 -4.74 -22.30
N ARG A 78 -18.51 -4.20 -23.43
CA ARG A 78 -17.67 -4.92 -24.40
C ARG A 78 -16.27 -5.20 -23.85
N TYR A 79 -15.63 -4.20 -23.24
CA TYR A 79 -14.27 -4.33 -22.69
C TYR A 79 -14.19 -5.35 -21.56
N ILE A 80 -15.17 -5.38 -20.66
CA ILE A 80 -15.26 -6.41 -19.61
C ILE A 80 -15.21 -7.82 -20.24
N LYS A 81 -15.97 -8.06 -21.31
CA LYS A 81 -16.01 -9.37 -21.96
C LYS A 81 -14.69 -9.74 -22.63
N TYR A 82 -14.05 -8.79 -23.31
CA TYR A 82 -12.75 -9.04 -23.95
C TYR A 82 -11.66 -9.30 -22.92
N ASP A 83 -11.63 -8.53 -21.84
CA ASP A 83 -10.65 -8.75 -20.77
C ASP A 83 -10.87 -10.11 -20.10
N LEU A 84 -12.12 -10.54 -19.87
CA LEU A 84 -12.45 -11.88 -19.37
C LEU A 84 -11.92 -12.98 -20.30
N ILE A 85 -12.15 -12.87 -21.61
CA ILE A 85 -11.62 -13.83 -22.59
C ILE A 85 -10.09 -13.86 -22.53
N ILE A 86 -9.44 -12.70 -22.55
CA ILE A 86 -7.97 -12.62 -22.54
C ILE A 86 -7.41 -13.23 -21.25
N GLN A 87 -8.07 -13.03 -20.10
CA GLN A 87 -7.70 -13.67 -18.84
C GLN A 87 -7.83 -15.20 -18.90
N PHE A 88 -8.91 -15.74 -19.49
CA PHE A 88 -9.06 -17.19 -19.68
C PHE A 88 -7.97 -17.78 -20.58
N LEU A 89 -7.62 -17.05 -21.63
CA LEU A 89 -6.56 -17.40 -22.56
C LEU A 89 -5.19 -17.42 -21.87
N ILE A 90 -4.83 -16.36 -21.14
CA ILE A 90 -3.56 -16.26 -20.38
C ILE A 90 -3.43 -17.38 -19.35
N LYS A 91 -4.52 -17.66 -18.62
CA LYS A 91 -4.53 -18.69 -17.56
C LYS A 91 -4.69 -20.11 -18.10
N GLY A 92 -4.90 -20.30 -19.41
CA GLY A 92 -5.07 -21.61 -20.03
C GLY A 92 -6.31 -22.37 -19.55
N ILE A 93 -7.38 -21.65 -19.18
CA ILE A 93 -8.60 -22.24 -18.59
C ILE A 93 -9.46 -22.92 -19.67
N CYS A 94 -9.30 -22.54 -20.94
CA CYS A 94 -9.96 -23.20 -22.06
C CYS A 94 -9.06 -24.30 -22.66
N PRO A 95 -9.61 -25.44 -23.15
CA PRO A 95 -8.87 -26.38 -23.99
C PRO A 95 -8.25 -25.68 -25.23
N LYS A 96 -7.08 -26.14 -25.70
CA LYS A 96 -6.34 -25.48 -26.80
C LYS A 96 -7.18 -25.33 -28.07
N GLU A 97 -8.01 -26.31 -28.39
CA GLU A 97 -8.89 -26.29 -29.56
C GLU A 97 -9.98 -25.19 -29.44
N VAL A 98 -10.44 -24.93 -28.22
CA VAL A 98 -11.42 -23.89 -27.89
C VAL A 98 -10.76 -22.50 -27.90
N GLN A 99 -9.52 -22.39 -27.39
CA GLN A 99 -8.77 -21.13 -27.40
C GLN A 99 -8.61 -20.57 -28.82
N LEU A 100 -8.23 -21.41 -29.77
CA LEU A 100 -7.97 -21.02 -31.16
C LEU A 100 -9.22 -20.42 -31.83
N ARG A 101 -10.37 -21.08 -31.71
CA ARG A 101 -11.61 -20.56 -32.32
C ARG A 101 -12.22 -19.40 -31.52
N ILE A 102 -12.00 -19.30 -30.20
CA ILE A 102 -12.34 -18.08 -29.43
C ILE A 102 -11.60 -16.89 -30.02
N ILE A 103 -10.30 -17.04 -30.29
CA ILE A 103 -9.51 -15.94 -30.88
C ILE A 103 -10.07 -15.54 -32.24
N ASP A 104 -10.51 -16.49 -33.09
CA ASP A 104 -11.16 -16.18 -34.37
C ASP A 104 -12.49 -15.44 -34.24
N THR A 105 -13.28 -15.74 -33.20
CA THR A 105 -14.53 -15.02 -32.91
C THR A 105 -14.30 -13.59 -32.41
N LEU A 106 -13.07 -13.23 -32.02
CA LEU A 106 -12.77 -11.87 -31.60
C LEU A 106 -12.79 -10.90 -32.79
N PRO A 107 -13.18 -9.64 -32.56
CA PRO A 107 -13.08 -8.60 -33.59
C PRO A 107 -11.66 -8.49 -34.17
N ALA A 108 -11.56 -8.18 -35.47
CA ALA A 108 -10.29 -8.15 -36.18
C ALA A 108 -9.25 -7.20 -35.54
N TYR A 109 -9.68 -6.09 -34.93
CA TYR A 109 -8.78 -5.18 -34.22
C TYR A 109 -8.21 -5.77 -32.92
N ILE A 110 -9.00 -6.55 -32.17
CA ILE A 110 -8.53 -7.27 -30.99
C ILE A 110 -7.53 -8.35 -31.42
N ARG A 111 -7.83 -9.11 -32.47
CA ARG A 111 -6.92 -10.14 -33.01
C ARG A 111 -5.58 -9.55 -33.45
N LYS A 112 -5.62 -8.44 -34.20
CA LYS A 112 -4.42 -7.77 -34.72
C LYS A 112 -3.51 -7.27 -33.60
N ASP A 113 -4.08 -6.77 -32.52
CA ASP A 113 -3.36 -6.17 -31.40
C ASP A 113 -3.39 -7.05 -30.13
N LEU A 114 -3.70 -8.35 -30.24
CA LEU A 114 -3.96 -9.25 -29.10
C LEU A 114 -2.79 -9.26 -28.11
N LEU A 115 -1.56 -9.37 -28.61
CA LEU A 115 -0.35 -9.33 -27.79
C LEU A 115 -0.23 -8.00 -27.05
N LYS A 116 -0.52 -6.88 -27.70
CA LYS A 116 -0.41 -5.55 -27.09
C LYS A 116 -1.46 -5.36 -25.99
N ILE A 117 -2.69 -5.84 -26.21
CA ILE A 117 -3.77 -5.75 -25.22
C ILE A 117 -3.44 -6.66 -24.03
N ALA A 118 -3.05 -7.91 -24.30
CA ALA A 118 -2.74 -8.88 -23.26
C ALA A 118 -1.51 -8.48 -22.43
N THR A 119 -0.45 -7.97 -23.06
CA THR A 119 0.71 -7.40 -22.35
C THR A 119 0.35 -6.17 -21.52
N THR A 120 -0.62 -5.36 -21.96
CA THR A 120 -1.15 -4.25 -21.16
C THR A 120 -1.83 -4.76 -19.89
N ILE A 121 -2.71 -5.75 -20.01
CA ILE A 121 -3.38 -6.37 -18.87
C ILE A 121 -2.37 -6.98 -17.88
N VAL A 122 -1.39 -7.75 -18.38
CA VAL A 122 -0.31 -8.31 -17.55
C VAL A 122 0.52 -7.20 -16.89
N SER A 123 0.77 -6.09 -17.57
CA SER A 123 1.55 -4.98 -17.01
C SER A 123 0.86 -4.24 -15.85
N MET A 124 -0.47 -4.36 -15.74
CA MET A 124 -1.26 -3.77 -14.65
C MET A 124 -1.19 -4.60 -13.37
N VAL A 125 -0.91 -5.90 -13.51
CA VAL A 125 -0.59 -6.75 -12.38
C VAL A 125 0.73 -6.27 -11.75
N PRO A 126 0.80 -6.01 -10.44
CA PRO A 126 2.03 -5.60 -9.78
C PRO A 126 3.19 -6.57 -10.11
N LYS A 127 4.28 -6.03 -10.66
CA LYS A 127 5.44 -6.79 -11.14
C LYS A 127 6.15 -7.51 -9.99
N ILE A 128 6.04 -8.83 -9.90
CA ILE A 128 6.79 -9.66 -8.95
C ILE A 128 7.32 -10.90 -9.65
N GLY A 129 8.65 -11.08 -9.61
CA GLY A 129 9.30 -12.39 -9.70
C GLY A 129 9.20 -13.15 -11.04
N LYS A 130 9.23 -14.49 -10.90
CA LYS A 130 9.26 -15.50 -11.96
C LYS A 130 7.92 -15.63 -12.69
N ASP A 131 6.81 -15.33 -12.01
CA ASP A 131 5.45 -15.52 -12.54
C ASP A 131 5.15 -14.58 -13.72
N VAL A 132 5.69 -13.37 -13.70
CA VAL A 132 5.57 -12.43 -14.83
C VAL A 132 6.25 -13.02 -16.07
N VAL A 133 7.40 -13.69 -15.91
CA VAL A 133 8.10 -14.33 -17.02
C VAL A 133 7.27 -15.50 -17.57
N GLU A 134 6.69 -16.31 -16.69
CA GLU A 134 5.81 -17.42 -17.10
C GLU A 134 4.54 -16.93 -17.83
N ASP A 135 3.93 -15.82 -17.39
CA ASP A 135 2.79 -15.21 -18.08
C ASP A 135 3.20 -14.66 -19.46
N PHE A 136 4.38 -14.03 -19.58
CA PHE A 136 4.93 -13.61 -20.88
C PHE A 136 5.23 -14.78 -21.81
N GLU A 137 5.70 -15.91 -21.28
CA GLU A 137 5.92 -17.14 -22.04
C GLU A 137 4.61 -17.71 -22.56
N LYS A 138 3.59 -17.85 -21.71
CA LYS A 138 2.24 -18.29 -22.10
C LYS A 138 1.62 -17.36 -23.15
N LEU A 139 1.81 -16.04 -23.02
CA LEU A 139 1.39 -15.06 -24.03
C LEU A 139 2.07 -15.29 -25.38
N ASN A 140 3.39 -15.50 -25.37
CA ASN A 140 4.14 -15.76 -26.59
C ASN A 140 3.72 -17.08 -27.25
N GLU A 141 3.45 -18.13 -26.46
CA GLU A 141 2.89 -19.39 -26.97
C GLU A 141 1.51 -19.21 -27.59
N LEU A 142 0.64 -18.44 -26.94
CA LEU A 142 -0.71 -18.15 -27.44
C LEU A 142 -0.68 -17.39 -28.77
N VAL A 143 0.24 -16.43 -28.90
CA VAL A 143 0.48 -15.70 -30.15
C VAL A 143 1.01 -16.61 -31.25
N LYS A 144 1.95 -17.52 -30.93
CA LYS A 144 2.42 -18.53 -31.88
C LYS A 144 1.30 -19.44 -32.34
N LEU A 145 0.50 -19.96 -31.41
CA LEU A 145 -0.69 -20.77 -31.69
C LEU A 145 -1.67 -20.05 -32.61
N PHE A 146 -1.92 -18.76 -32.38
CA PHE A 146 -2.75 -17.92 -33.25
C PHE A 146 -2.19 -17.80 -34.67
N PHE A 147 -0.89 -17.53 -34.82
CA PHE A 147 -0.25 -17.44 -36.14
C PHE A 147 -0.16 -18.79 -36.86
N GLU A 148 0.16 -19.87 -36.14
CA GLU A 148 0.22 -21.25 -36.68
C GLU A 148 -1.15 -21.75 -37.15
N PHE A 149 -2.23 -21.37 -36.46
CA PHE A 149 -3.59 -21.70 -36.85
C PHE A 149 -4.05 -20.97 -38.11
N HIS A 150 -3.62 -19.71 -38.28
CA HIS A 150 -3.88 -18.94 -39.51
C HIS A 150 -3.20 -19.57 -40.76
N ASP A 151 -2.26 -20.51 -40.56
CA ASP A 151 -1.61 -21.27 -41.64
C ASP A 151 -2.21 -22.67 -41.87
N LYS A 152 -3.06 -23.20 -40.97
CA LYS A 152 -3.62 -24.56 -41.07
C LYS A 152 -5.05 -24.67 -40.52
N ALA A 153 -6.03 -24.36 -41.34
CA ALA A 153 -7.42 -24.74 -41.06
C ALA A 153 -7.64 -26.23 -41.38
N ASN A 154 -7.82 -27.08 -40.36
CA ASN A 154 -8.49 -28.39 -40.48
C ASN A 154 -9.04 -28.87 -39.12
N GLU A 155 -10.22 -29.50 -39.17
CA GLU A 155 -11.16 -29.78 -38.06
C GLU A 155 -10.77 -30.95 -37.12
N THR A 156 -11.17 -30.86 -35.85
CA THR A 156 -11.16 -31.92 -34.81
C THR A 156 -12.23 -31.67 -33.73
N ASP A 157 -12.42 -32.65 -32.82
CA ASP A 157 -13.42 -32.87 -31.74
C ASP A 157 -14.02 -31.68 -30.95
N GLY A 158 -13.51 -30.45 -31.09
CA GLY A 158 -14.21 -29.23 -30.70
C GLY A 158 -15.57 -29.04 -31.41
N ASP A 159 -15.83 -29.78 -32.49
CA ASP A 159 -17.00 -29.66 -33.36
C ASP A 159 -18.37 -29.76 -32.64
N LYS A 160 -18.46 -30.30 -31.42
CA LYS A 160 -19.71 -30.31 -30.63
C LYS A 160 -20.06 -28.96 -30.02
N MET A 161 -19.09 -28.29 -29.38
CA MET A 161 -19.27 -26.93 -28.83
C MET A 161 -19.35 -25.92 -29.98
N ILE A 162 -18.62 -26.16 -31.06
CA ILE A 162 -18.65 -25.41 -32.31
C ILE A 162 -19.98 -25.49 -33.05
N ASN A 163 -20.59 -26.68 -33.19
CA ASN A 163 -21.92 -26.81 -33.77
C ASN A 163 -22.99 -26.11 -32.93
N TYR A 164 -22.78 -26.02 -31.61
CA TYR A 164 -23.63 -25.24 -30.72
C TYR A 164 -23.40 -23.72 -30.88
N LEU A 165 -22.15 -23.25 -30.95
CA LEU A 165 -21.80 -21.84 -31.20
C LEU A 165 -22.29 -21.34 -32.56
N ASN A 166 -22.17 -22.16 -33.61
CA ASN A 166 -22.69 -21.85 -34.95
C ASN A 166 -24.22 -21.80 -34.98
N LYS A 167 -24.91 -22.67 -34.21
CA LYS A 167 -26.37 -22.59 -34.02
C LYS A 167 -26.80 -21.32 -33.29
N LEU A 168 -26.01 -20.87 -32.31
CA LEU A 168 -26.25 -19.63 -31.58
C LEU A 168 -26.06 -18.37 -32.44
N GLN A 169 -25.15 -18.44 -33.43
CA GLN A 169 -24.90 -17.34 -34.38
C GLN A 169 -25.98 -17.27 -35.48
N ALA A 170 -26.63 -18.39 -35.80
CA ALA A 170 -27.64 -18.50 -36.85
C ALA A 170 -29.07 -18.10 -36.40
N SER A 171 -29.33 -17.95 -35.10
CA SER A 171 -30.62 -17.46 -34.60
C SER A 171 -30.68 -15.92 -34.59
N GLU A 172 -31.24 -15.37 -35.67
CA GLU A 172 -31.83 -14.02 -35.88
C GLU A 172 -31.15 -12.77 -35.24
N GLY A 173 -30.59 -11.88 -36.09
CA GLY A 173 -30.80 -10.42 -35.99
C GLY A 173 -29.97 -9.59 -34.99
N SER A 174 -28.77 -9.16 -35.40
CA SER A 174 -28.10 -7.87 -35.12
C SER A 174 -27.99 -7.25 -33.71
N LEU A 175 -28.25 -7.99 -32.62
CA LEU A 175 -27.88 -7.63 -31.23
C LEU A 175 -26.97 -8.66 -30.53
N PHE A 176 -26.59 -9.73 -31.26
CA PHE A 176 -26.20 -11.02 -30.71
C PHE A 176 -24.69 -11.30 -30.54
N GLU A 177 -23.78 -10.48 -31.08
CA GLU A 177 -22.34 -10.67 -30.83
C GLU A 177 -22.04 -10.62 -29.31
N ASN A 178 -22.78 -9.76 -28.61
CA ASN A 178 -22.75 -9.64 -27.16
C ASN A 178 -23.24 -10.89 -26.42
N ASP A 179 -24.16 -11.67 -26.98
CA ASP A 179 -24.72 -12.85 -26.33
C ASP A 179 -23.84 -14.09 -26.54
N VAL A 180 -23.28 -14.25 -27.75
CA VAL A 180 -22.35 -15.35 -28.06
C VAL A 180 -21.12 -15.31 -27.16
N ILE A 181 -20.48 -14.15 -27.03
CA ILE A 181 -19.32 -13.99 -26.13
C ILE A 181 -19.69 -14.25 -24.66
N THR A 182 -20.87 -13.82 -24.23
CA THR A 182 -21.35 -14.07 -22.85
C THR A 182 -21.55 -15.57 -22.59
N LYS A 183 -22.09 -16.30 -23.58
CA LYS A 183 -22.26 -17.76 -23.53
C LYS A 183 -20.92 -18.49 -23.51
N ILE A 184 -19.96 -18.08 -24.33
CA ILE A 184 -18.59 -18.61 -24.31
C ILE A 184 -18.00 -18.47 -22.90
N ILE A 185 -18.05 -17.26 -22.33
CA ILE A 185 -17.54 -16.99 -20.97
C ILE A 185 -18.21 -17.91 -19.94
N SER A 186 -19.53 -18.01 -19.98
CA SER A 186 -20.31 -18.80 -19.01
C SER A 186 -20.02 -20.29 -19.12
N GLU A 187 -19.86 -20.84 -20.33
CA GLU A 187 -19.53 -22.25 -20.52
C GLU A 187 -18.08 -22.57 -20.19
N THR A 188 -17.14 -21.67 -20.49
CA THR A 188 -15.74 -21.79 -20.03
C THR A 188 -15.69 -21.89 -18.51
N ILE A 189 -16.44 -21.04 -17.82
CA ILE A 189 -16.52 -21.06 -16.36
C ILE A 189 -17.08 -22.40 -15.86
N LYS A 190 -18.22 -22.85 -16.41
CA LYS A 190 -18.90 -24.09 -16.00
C LYS A 190 -18.07 -25.36 -16.27
N SER A 191 -17.36 -25.40 -17.38
CA SER A 191 -16.54 -26.55 -17.79
C SER A 191 -15.24 -26.71 -16.99
N SER A 192 -14.84 -25.68 -16.24
CA SER A 192 -13.56 -25.66 -15.53
C SER A 192 -13.47 -26.60 -14.32
N GLY A 193 -14.61 -27.03 -13.75
CA GLY A 193 -14.66 -27.91 -12.58
C GLY A 193 -14.18 -27.28 -11.27
N LYS A 194 -13.89 -25.97 -11.27
CA LYS A 194 -13.39 -25.20 -10.12
C LYS A 194 -14.35 -24.05 -9.80
N ILE A 195 -14.15 -23.39 -8.66
CA ILE A 195 -14.95 -22.24 -8.23
C ILE A 195 -14.45 -20.96 -8.92
N PRO A 196 -15.23 -20.38 -9.84
CA PRO A 196 -14.84 -19.16 -10.56
C PRO A 196 -15.01 -17.93 -9.66
N ILE A 197 -13.98 -17.11 -9.57
CA ILE A 197 -14.00 -15.85 -8.82
C ILE A 197 -13.66 -14.68 -9.75
N LEU A 198 -14.53 -13.68 -9.82
CA LEU A 198 -14.25 -12.43 -10.51
C LEU A 198 -13.68 -11.40 -9.54
N ILE A 199 -12.48 -10.89 -9.79
CA ILE A 199 -11.83 -9.85 -9.00
C ILE A 199 -11.81 -8.57 -9.81
N ILE A 200 -12.39 -7.50 -9.27
CA ILE A 200 -12.44 -6.18 -9.89
C ILE A 200 -11.62 -5.24 -9.00
N ASP A 201 -10.50 -4.73 -9.51
CA ASP A 201 -9.53 -3.98 -8.71
C ASP A 201 -9.21 -2.60 -9.31
N ASP A 202 -8.63 -1.74 -8.49
CA ASP A 202 -8.06 -0.45 -8.87
C ASP A 202 -9.05 0.58 -9.45
N LEU A 203 -10.35 0.36 -9.24
CA LEU A 203 -11.42 1.29 -9.61
C LEU A 203 -11.32 2.63 -8.90
N ASP A 204 -10.83 2.62 -7.66
CA ASP A 204 -10.72 3.81 -6.80
C ASP A 204 -9.57 4.78 -7.20
N ARG A 205 -8.85 4.49 -8.30
CA ARG A 205 -7.87 5.39 -8.92
C ARG A 205 -8.43 6.28 -10.03
N LEU A 206 -9.67 6.04 -10.45
CA LEU A 206 -10.30 6.80 -11.52
C LEU A 206 -10.97 8.06 -10.99
N ASP A 207 -11.30 8.98 -11.91
CA ASP A 207 -12.19 10.07 -11.60
C ASP A 207 -13.50 9.54 -10.96
N PRO A 208 -14.05 10.21 -9.94
CA PRO A 208 -15.30 9.83 -9.28
C PRO A 208 -16.43 9.44 -10.24
N GLU A 209 -16.60 10.16 -11.35
CA GLU A 209 -17.64 9.87 -12.33
C GLU A 209 -17.46 8.53 -13.01
N HIS A 210 -16.25 8.28 -13.50
CA HIS A 210 -15.93 7.05 -14.19
C HIS A 210 -16.00 5.86 -13.22
N THR A 211 -15.54 6.04 -11.98
CA THR A 211 -15.65 5.03 -10.92
C THR A 211 -17.10 4.57 -10.72
N PHE A 212 -18.03 5.50 -10.47
CA PHE A 212 -19.44 5.13 -10.25
C PHE A 212 -20.13 4.62 -11.51
N ARG A 213 -19.76 5.12 -12.70
CA ARG A 213 -20.29 4.60 -13.97
C ARG A 213 -19.91 3.13 -14.15
N ILE A 214 -18.64 2.77 -13.93
CA ILE A 214 -18.18 1.38 -14.04
C ILE A 214 -18.82 0.50 -12.94
N LEU A 215 -18.90 0.99 -11.70
CA LEU A 215 -19.61 0.29 -10.62
C LEU A 215 -21.08 0.01 -10.98
N ASN A 216 -21.77 0.97 -11.59
CA ASN A 216 -23.16 0.78 -12.03
C ASN A 216 -23.28 -0.26 -13.16
N VAL A 217 -22.33 -0.31 -14.10
CA VAL A 217 -22.28 -1.36 -15.13
C VAL A 217 -22.11 -2.75 -14.50
N PHE A 218 -21.22 -2.89 -13.51
CA PHE A 218 -21.05 -4.14 -12.78
C PHE A 218 -22.29 -4.51 -11.95
N ALA A 219 -22.92 -3.55 -11.26
CA ALA A 219 -24.16 -3.79 -10.51
C ALA A 219 -25.28 -4.34 -11.42
N ALA A 220 -25.41 -3.82 -12.64
CA ALA A 220 -26.36 -4.34 -13.63
C ALA A 220 -26.04 -5.77 -14.12
N HIS A 221 -24.81 -6.26 -13.89
CA HIS A 221 -24.44 -7.65 -14.17
C HIS A 221 -24.69 -8.59 -12.99
N PHE A 222 -24.89 -8.07 -11.78
CA PHE A 222 -25.17 -8.89 -10.59
C PHE A 222 -26.67 -9.18 -10.45
N ASP A 223 -27.53 -8.30 -10.94
CA ASP A 223 -28.98 -8.46 -10.86
C ASP A 223 -29.55 -9.27 -12.06
N THR A 224 -29.17 -10.54 -12.15
CA THR A 224 -29.63 -11.43 -13.24
C THR A 224 -30.38 -12.67 -12.78
N GLU A 225 -30.40 -12.96 -11.48
CA GLU A 225 -30.92 -14.22 -10.94
C GLU A 225 -32.37 -14.49 -11.36
N LEU A 226 -33.24 -13.49 -11.27
CA LEU A 226 -34.65 -13.59 -11.70
C LEU A 226 -34.81 -13.90 -13.19
N ARG A 227 -33.83 -13.52 -14.02
CA ARG A 227 -33.91 -13.60 -15.48
C ARG A 227 -33.19 -14.82 -16.05
N THR A 228 -32.10 -15.26 -15.42
CA THR A 228 -31.23 -16.32 -15.94
C THR A 228 -31.08 -17.51 -14.99
N GLY A 229 -31.57 -17.43 -13.76
CA GLY A 229 -31.29 -18.41 -12.70
C GLY A 229 -29.85 -18.39 -12.20
N GLU A 230 -29.03 -17.45 -12.70
CA GLU A 230 -27.62 -17.29 -12.38
C GLU A 230 -27.45 -16.01 -11.54
N LYS A 231 -26.67 -16.11 -10.47
CA LYS A 231 -26.40 -15.02 -9.51
C LYS A 231 -25.72 -13.80 -10.13
N ASN A 232 -25.11 -13.96 -11.31
CA ASN A 232 -24.61 -12.87 -12.14
C ASN A 232 -24.57 -13.30 -13.61
N LYS A 233 -24.42 -12.31 -14.49
CA LYS A 233 -24.45 -12.44 -15.95
C LYS A 233 -23.55 -13.52 -16.54
N PHE A 234 -22.42 -13.81 -15.91
CA PHE A 234 -21.40 -14.72 -16.44
C PHE A 234 -21.31 -16.06 -15.68
N GLY A 235 -22.04 -16.22 -14.56
CA GLY A 235 -21.99 -17.43 -13.75
C GLY A 235 -20.77 -17.54 -12.83
N PHE A 236 -20.17 -16.43 -12.41
CA PHE A 236 -19.16 -16.47 -11.34
C PHE A 236 -19.79 -16.88 -10.00
N GLU A 237 -19.09 -17.65 -9.17
CA GLU A 237 -19.61 -18.03 -7.85
C GLU A 237 -19.37 -16.90 -6.85
N LYS A 238 -18.23 -16.21 -6.96
CA LYS A 238 -17.88 -15.07 -6.11
C LYS A 238 -17.37 -13.89 -6.93
N ILE A 239 -17.67 -12.68 -6.45
CA ILE A 239 -17.22 -11.41 -7.02
C ILE A 239 -16.57 -10.59 -5.91
N ILE A 240 -15.31 -10.22 -6.11
CA ILE A 240 -14.51 -9.45 -5.15
C ILE A 240 -14.25 -8.07 -5.75
N LEU A 241 -14.84 -7.03 -5.16
CA LEU A 241 -14.53 -5.64 -5.44
C LEU A 241 -13.41 -5.16 -4.50
N VAL A 242 -12.22 -4.93 -5.06
CA VAL A 242 -11.05 -4.44 -4.33
C VAL A 242 -10.98 -2.92 -4.44
N CYS A 243 -11.14 -2.20 -3.32
CA CYS A 243 -11.16 -0.74 -3.30
C CYS A 243 -10.79 -0.17 -1.92
N ASP A 244 -10.71 1.14 -1.76
CA ASP A 244 -10.80 1.80 -0.45
C ASP A 244 -12.26 2.21 -0.20
N PHE A 245 -12.99 1.41 0.58
CA PHE A 245 -14.41 1.64 0.87
C PHE A 245 -14.67 3.02 1.51
N ARG A 246 -13.77 3.50 2.38
CA ARG A 246 -13.91 4.81 3.02
C ARG A 246 -13.69 5.92 2.01
N ASN A 247 -12.75 5.75 1.10
CA ASN A 247 -12.52 6.70 0.01
C ASN A 247 -13.72 6.76 -0.94
N ILE A 248 -14.23 5.60 -1.38
CA ILE A 248 -15.44 5.51 -2.22
C ILE A 248 -16.63 6.21 -1.53
N LYS A 249 -16.85 5.95 -0.23
CA LYS A 249 -17.89 6.65 0.55
C LYS A 249 -17.72 8.16 0.54
N ARG A 250 -16.50 8.65 0.81
CA ARG A 250 -16.21 10.10 0.83
C ARG A 250 -16.45 10.74 -0.54
N ILE A 251 -15.97 10.09 -1.59
CA ILE A 251 -16.16 10.55 -2.97
C ILE A 251 -17.66 10.58 -3.32
N PHE A 252 -18.42 9.55 -2.93
CA PHE A 252 -19.86 9.47 -3.14
C PHE A 252 -20.60 10.63 -2.46
N LEU A 253 -20.36 10.84 -1.17
CA LEU A 253 -21.01 11.90 -0.39
C LEU A 253 -20.61 13.30 -0.88
N ASN A 254 -19.37 13.48 -1.32
CA ASN A 254 -18.94 14.75 -1.93
C ASN A 254 -19.63 15.00 -3.28
N LYS A 255 -19.87 13.96 -4.09
CA LYS A 255 -20.49 14.09 -5.42
C LYS A 255 -22.01 14.25 -5.35
N TYR A 256 -22.68 13.47 -4.50
CA TYR A 256 -24.14 13.41 -4.45
C TYR A 256 -24.77 14.15 -3.27
N GLY A 257 -23.97 14.54 -2.27
CA GLY A 257 -24.40 15.24 -1.07
C GLY A 257 -24.29 14.37 0.19
N ALA A 258 -24.07 15.02 1.34
CA ALA A 258 -23.85 14.35 2.63
C ALA A 258 -25.07 13.57 3.15
N GLU A 259 -26.27 13.97 2.73
CA GLU A 259 -27.55 13.37 3.14
C GLU A 259 -27.98 12.16 2.28
N VAL A 260 -27.21 11.82 1.24
CA VAL A 260 -27.56 10.69 0.36
C VAL A 260 -27.19 9.36 1.02
N ASP A 261 -28.07 8.38 0.90
CA ASP A 261 -27.86 7.05 1.45
C ASP A 261 -26.80 6.24 0.68
N PHE A 262 -25.56 6.35 1.14
CA PHE A 262 -24.46 5.54 0.64
C PHE A 262 -24.62 4.04 0.98
N LEU A 263 -25.23 3.70 2.12
CA LEU A 263 -25.36 2.30 2.52
C LEU A 263 -26.32 1.58 1.57
N GLY A 264 -27.47 2.17 1.26
CA GLY A 264 -28.38 1.63 0.24
C GLY A 264 -27.77 1.54 -1.16
N TYR A 265 -26.83 2.43 -1.52
CA TYR A 265 -26.09 2.31 -2.77
C TYR A 265 -25.12 1.12 -2.76
N VAL A 266 -24.32 1.00 -1.70
CA VAL A 266 -23.17 0.09 -1.66
C VAL A 266 -23.52 -1.35 -1.30
N ASP A 267 -24.69 -1.59 -0.71
CA ASP A 267 -25.24 -2.92 -0.38
C ASP A 267 -25.32 -3.86 -1.59
N LYS A 268 -25.39 -3.30 -2.81
CA LYS A 268 -25.36 -4.05 -4.07
C LYS A 268 -24.03 -4.77 -4.34
N PHE A 269 -22.95 -4.40 -3.63
CA PHE A 269 -21.58 -4.84 -3.92
C PHE A 269 -21.02 -5.81 -2.86
N TYR A 270 -21.73 -6.09 -1.78
CA TYR A 270 -21.38 -7.16 -0.84
C TYR A 270 -22.62 -7.97 -0.41
N SER A 271 -22.40 -9.18 0.11
CA SER A 271 -23.49 -10.05 0.59
C SER A 271 -23.53 -10.21 2.11
N SER A 272 -22.40 -10.05 2.79
CA SER A 272 -22.30 -10.11 4.26
C SER A 272 -21.79 -8.79 4.82
N ASP A 273 -20.46 -8.67 4.97
CA ASP A 273 -19.80 -7.48 5.50
C ASP A 273 -18.63 -7.08 4.59
N VAL A 274 -18.16 -5.85 4.73
CA VAL A 274 -16.93 -5.39 4.09
C VAL A 274 -15.72 -6.03 4.77
N TYR A 275 -14.88 -6.72 4.01
CA TYR A 275 -13.60 -7.21 4.52
C TYR A 275 -12.59 -6.06 4.59
N HIS A 276 -12.20 -5.67 5.80
CA HIS A 276 -11.20 -4.62 6.01
C HIS A 276 -9.79 -5.21 6.10
N PHE A 277 -9.02 -5.08 5.02
CA PHE A 277 -7.64 -5.51 4.97
C PHE A 277 -6.74 -4.67 5.89
N ASP A 278 -6.12 -5.33 6.86
CA ASP A 278 -5.17 -4.74 7.79
C ASP A 278 -3.93 -5.64 7.95
N ASN A 279 -2.77 -5.10 7.58
CA ASN A 279 -1.46 -5.74 7.73
C ASN A 279 -0.50 -4.92 8.60
N LYS A 280 -1.01 -3.93 9.36
CA LYS A 280 -0.17 -3.01 10.14
C LYS A 280 0.75 -3.73 11.13
N ALA A 281 0.26 -4.79 11.78
CA ALA A 281 1.06 -5.58 12.71
C ALA A 281 2.29 -6.17 12.01
N ALA A 282 2.10 -6.83 10.86
CA ALA A 282 3.20 -7.40 10.10
C ALA A 282 4.13 -6.34 9.49
N VAL A 283 3.59 -5.19 9.07
CA VAL A 283 4.40 -4.05 8.62
C VAL A 283 5.24 -3.47 9.75
N ALA A 284 4.75 -3.47 11.00
CA ALA A 284 5.52 -3.03 12.16
C ALA A 284 6.76 -3.93 12.39
N ASP A 285 6.62 -5.25 12.27
CA ASP A 285 7.76 -6.17 12.36
C ASP A 285 8.83 -5.91 11.27
N ILE A 286 8.38 -5.46 10.10
CA ILE A 286 9.25 -5.12 8.96
C ILE A 286 9.98 -3.79 9.15
N ILE A 287 9.42 -2.83 9.90
CA ILE A 287 10.12 -1.57 10.22
C ILE A 287 11.48 -1.88 10.86
N ILE A 288 11.53 -2.85 11.77
CA ILE A 288 12.78 -3.27 12.42
C ILE A 288 13.78 -3.81 11.39
N GLN A 289 13.33 -4.64 10.45
CA GLN A 289 14.18 -5.20 9.40
C GLN A 289 14.71 -4.12 8.45
N ILE A 290 13.85 -3.17 8.06
CA ILE A 290 14.21 -2.03 7.22
C ILE A 290 15.25 -1.15 7.91
N LEU A 291 15.03 -0.79 9.18
CA LEU A 291 15.98 0.04 9.93
C LEU A 291 17.33 -0.67 10.08
N LYS A 292 17.32 -2.00 10.30
CA LYS A 292 18.55 -2.81 10.36
C LYS A 292 19.31 -2.88 9.03
N SER A 293 18.64 -2.68 7.90
CA SER A 293 19.27 -2.75 6.57
C SER A 293 19.91 -1.43 6.12
N ILE A 294 19.68 -0.34 6.86
CA ILE A 294 20.33 0.95 6.62
C ILE A 294 21.85 0.80 6.78
N ARG A 295 22.60 1.29 5.78
CA ARG A 295 24.06 1.32 5.79
C ARG A 295 24.53 2.74 6.08
N TYR A 296 25.58 2.87 6.87
CA TYR A 296 26.18 4.17 7.17
C TYR A 296 27.52 4.27 6.46
N HIS A 297 27.69 5.30 5.63
CA HIS A 297 28.99 5.55 5.02
C HIS A 297 29.94 6.09 6.08
N HIS A 298 31.05 5.41 6.29
CA HIS A 298 32.09 5.82 7.23
C HIS A 298 33.48 5.47 6.66
N GLU A 299 34.49 6.27 6.99
CA GLU A 299 35.89 6.05 6.56
C GLU A 299 36.61 5.04 7.48
N GLU A 300 36.40 5.11 8.80
CA GLU A 300 36.94 4.16 9.80
C GLU A 300 35.91 3.75 10.90
N GLY A 301 35.21 2.63 10.76
CA GLY A 301 34.28 2.17 11.82
C GLY A 301 33.39 1.01 11.42
N ASP A 302 32.91 0.26 12.41
CA ASP A 302 31.94 -0.82 12.21
C ASP A 302 30.52 -0.24 12.04
N ASN A 303 29.83 -0.66 10.98
CA ASN A 303 28.44 -0.27 10.70
C ASN A 303 27.51 -0.64 11.87
N GLU A 304 27.80 -1.73 12.59
CA GLU A 304 27.04 -2.15 13.78
C GLU A 304 27.12 -1.11 14.91
N TYR A 305 28.30 -0.54 15.15
CA TYR A 305 28.48 0.50 16.16
C TYR A 305 27.67 1.76 15.82
N ILE A 306 27.76 2.24 14.58
CA ILE A 306 27.03 3.44 14.12
C ILE A 306 25.52 3.20 14.18
N GLN A 307 25.07 2.01 13.77
CA GLN A 307 23.67 1.63 13.84
C GLN A 307 23.16 1.65 15.28
N LYS A 308 23.96 1.20 16.26
CA LYS A 308 23.60 1.29 17.68
C LYS A 308 23.46 2.73 18.16
N ILE A 309 24.26 3.67 17.65
CA ILE A 309 24.14 5.11 17.98
C ILE A 309 22.78 5.64 17.54
N TYR A 310 22.35 5.32 16.33
CA TYR A 310 21.12 5.89 15.76
C TYR A 310 19.85 5.14 16.14
N LEU A 311 19.90 3.81 16.24
CA LEU A 311 18.72 2.99 16.51
C LEU A 311 18.56 2.65 18.00
N GLY A 312 19.62 2.79 18.82
CA GLY A 312 19.59 2.37 20.22
C GLY A 312 18.57 3.09 21.11
N SER A 313 18.14 4.31 20.71
CA SER A 313 17.10 5.05 21.41
C SER A 313 15.68 4.55 21.12
N ASN A 314 15.49 3.71 20.09
CA ASN A 314 14.20 3.28 19.52
C ASN A 314 13.27 4.42 19.07
N PHE A 315 13.71 5.68 19.07
CA PHE A 315 12.87 6.83 18.73
C PHE A 315 12.33 6.73 17.31
N ILE A 316 13.20 6.55 16.30
CA ILE A 316 12.77 6.42 14.91
C ILE A 316 11.80 5.25 14.71
N GLN A 317 12.05 4.09 15.32
CA GLN A 317 11.14 2.94 15.24
C GLN A 317 9.76 3.30 15.76
N ARG A 318 9.68 3.86 16.98
CA ARG A 318 8.41 4.24 17.63
C ARG A 318 7.66 5.30 16.83
N MET A 319 8.37 6.26 16.25
CA MET A 319 7.78 7.28 15.40
C MET A 319 7.19 6.69 14.12
N LEU A 320 7.92 5.79 13.45
CA LEU A 320 7.43 5.15 12.23
C LEU A 320 6.24 4.20 12.52
N GLU A 321 6.27 3.48 13.63
CA GLU A 321 5.13 2.67 14.11
C GLU A 321 3.90 3.53 14.42
N LEU A 322 4.09 4.66 15.11
CA LEU A 322 3.01 5.61 15.40
C LEU A 322 2.40 6.17 14.11
N PHE A 323 3.23 6.56 13.15
CA PHE A 323 2.79 7.03 11.84
C PHE A 323 2.04 5.95 11.07
N LEU A 324 2.48 4.69 11.15
CA LEU A 324 1.80 3.56 10.53
C LEU A 324 0.43 3.31 11.17
N ARG A 325 0.35 3.29 12.51
CA ARG A 325 -0.90 3.10 13.24
C ARG A 325 -1.93 4.18 12.89
N LYS A 326 -1.51 5.45 12.84
CA LYS A 326 -2.35 6.60 12.47
C LYS A 326 -2.59 6.75 10.96
N ASP A 327 -2.20 5.77 10.14
CA ASP A 327 -2.34 5.77 8.68
C ASP A 327 -1.70 6.99 7.99
N LEU A 328 -0.62 7.52 8.57
CA LEU A 328 0.16 8.64 8.02
C LEU A 328 1.23 8.14 7.04
N VAL A 329 1.77 6.94 7.27
CA VAL A 329 2.69 6.27 6.34
C VAL A 329 2.18 4.88 5.97
N SER A 330 2.57 4.42 4.80
CA SER A 330 2.34 3.05 4.33
C SER A 330 3.67 2.29 4.20
N LEU A 331 3.61 0.98 3.96
CA LEU A 331 4.79 0.19 3.62
C LEU A 331 5.59 0.87 2.50
N ARG A 332 4.94 1.37 1.45
CA ARG A 332 5.59 2.07 0.31
C ARG A 332 6.51 3.21 0.78
N ASN A 333 6.10 3.97 1.79
CA ASN A 333 6.93 5.03 2.35
C ASN A 333 8.14 4.45 3.09
N LEU A 334 7.92 3.40 3.88
CA LEU A 334 8.95 2.77 4.72
C LEU A 334 10.05 2.10 3.89
N ILE A 335 9.71 1.45 2.77
CA ILE A 335 10.70 0.78 1.90
C ILE A 335 11.71 1.77 1.30
N LYS A 336 11.43 3.08 1.32
CA LYS A 336 12.42 4.11 0.93
C LYS A 336 13.68 4.07 1.80
N LEU A 337 13.58 3.60 3.04
CA LEU A 337 14.74 3.44 3.94
C LEU A 337 15.50 2.13 3.72
N HIS A 338 14.95 1.19 2.96
CA HIS A 338 15.54 -0.12 2.81
C HIS A 338 16.86 -0.07 2.01
N ASN A 339 17.95 -0.57 2.60
CA ASN A 339 19.29 -0.62 2.00
C ASN A 339 19.81 0.75 1.53
N ILE A 340 19.33 1.87 2.08
CA ILE A 340 19.92 3.16 1.78
C ILE A 340 21.31 3.27 2.39
N THR A 341 22.17 4.07 1.76
CA THR A 341 23.44 4.48 2.32
C THR A 341 23.32 5.90 2.87
N VAL A 342 23.33 6.03 4.19
CA VAL A 342 23.33 7.30 4.91
C VAL A 342 24.73 7.92 4.83
N LYS A 343 24.82 9.05 4.13
CA LYS A 343 26.07 9.82 4.00
C LYS A 343 26.22 10.95 5.02
N PHE A 344 25.13 11.31 5.68
CA PHE A 344 25.08 12.45 6.59
C PHE A 344 25.54 12.17 8.02
N HIS A 345 26.11 10.99 8.29
CA HIS A 345 26.73 10.71 9.60
C HIS A 345 27.82 11.73 9.94
N ASN A 346 28.63 12.08 8.93
CA ASN A 346 29.74 13.05 9.03
C ASN A 346 29.34 14.46 8.61
N GLU A 347 28.07 14.73 8.30
CA GLU A 347 27.63 16.09 7.99
C GLU A 347 27.71 16.98 9.23
N THR A 348 28.11 18.23 9.00
CA THR A 348 28.08 19.26 10.04
C THR A 348 26.75 20.01 10.03
N ILE A 349 26.28 20.34 11.22
CA ILE A 349 25.11 21.19 11.46
C ILE A 349 25.64 22.55 11.90
N GLN A 350 25.31 23.58 11.13
CA GLN A 350 25.74 24.96 11.38
C GLN A 350 24.70 25.68 12.23
N PHE A 351 24.94 25.78 13.54
CA PHE A 351 24.10 26.59 14.41
C PHE A 351 24.55 28.07 14.35
N PRO A 352 23.61 29.03 14.23
CA PRO A 352 23.95 30.47 14.12
C PRO A 352 24.90 30.95 15.23
N GLY A 353 26.04 31.54 14.83
CA GLY A 353 27.02 32.14 15.74
C GLY A 353 28.03 31.18 16.39
N ARG A 354 28.27 29.98 15.83
CA ARG A 354 28.99 28.87 16.51
C ARG A 354 29.96 28.09 15.61
N ARG A 355 30.73 27.18 16.23
CA ARG A 355 31.45 26.10 15.53
C ARG A 355 30.47 24.99 15.13
N ASP A 356 30.72 24.44 13.94
CA ASP A 356 30.05 23.26 13.37
C ASP A 356 29.99 22.07 14.34
N ARG A 357 28.86 21.36 14.36
CA ARG A 357 28.69 20.09 15.10
C ARG A 357 28.43 18.95 14.15
N TYR A 358 29.06 17.81 14.38
CA TYR A 358 28.76 16.61 13.58
C TYR A 358 27.38 16.06 13.94
N ALA A 359 26.60 15.68 12.94
CA ALA A 359 25.28 15.07 13.14
C ALA A 359 25.34 13.83 14.05
N ALA A 360 26.41 13.04 13.97
CA ALA A 360 26.65 11.89 14.84
C ALA A 360 26.68 12.22 16.35
N GLN A 361 27.00 13.46 16.72
CA GLN A 361 27.03 13.91 18.11
C GLN A 361 25.62 14.15 18.68
N LEU A 362 24.63 14.33 17.80
CA LEU A 362 23.24 14.59 18.12
C LEU A 362 22.33 13.56 17.41
N PRO A 363 22.29 12.28 17.84
CA PRO A 363 21.66 11.21 17.07
C PRO A 363 20.20 11.46 16.65
N LEU A 364 19.43 12.21 17.44
CA LEU A 364 18.05 12.56 17.10
C LEU A 364 17.93 13.46 15.86
N THR A 365 18.93 14.28 15.51
CA THR A 365 18.88 15.09 14.28
C THR A 365 18.96 14.19 13.04
N THR A 366 19.84 13.18 13.08
CA THR A 366 19.96 12.15 12.03
C THR A 366 18.66 11.35 11.92
N GLN A 367 18.07 10.95 13.06
CA GLN A 367 16.80 10.23 13.07
C GLN A 367 15.64 11.06 12.47
N LEU A 368 15.56 12.35 12.78
CA LEU A 368 14.58 13.26 12.16
C LEU A 368 14.80 13.37 10.64
N LYS A 369 16.06 13.41 10.18
CA LYS A 369 16.40 13.43 8.75
C LYS A 369 16.01 12.13 8.04
N LEU A 370 16.18 10.98 8.70
CA LEU A 370 15.69 9.67 8.20
C LEU A 370 14.16 9.61 8.15
N ILE A 371 13.48 10.11 9.19
CA ILE A 371 12.02 10.22 9.19
C ILE A 371 11.55 11.10 8.02
N ARG A 372 12.23 12.22 7.78
CA ARG A 372 11.93 13.08 6.63
C ARG A 372 12.11 12.33 5.31
N HIS A 373 13.09 11.43 5.17
CA HIS A 373 13.29 10.63 3.94
C HIS A 373 12.12 9.68 3.61
N VAL A 374 11.39 9.22 4.63
CA VAL A 374 10.15 8.42 4.47
C VAL A 374 9.02 9.29 3.90
N ILE A 375 9.01 10.56 4.30
CA ILE A 375 7.98 11.56 4.02
C ILE A 375 8.33 12.31 2.72
N SER A 376 7.31 12.90 2.07
CA SER A 376 7.45 13.57 0.77
C SER A 376 8.18 14.91 0.86
N ASP A 377 7.86 15.69 1.89
CA ASP A 377 8.30 17.07 2.11
C ASP A 377 8.21 17.43 3.60
N ILE A 378 8.78 18.59 3.95
CA ILE A 378 8.87 19.06 5.35
C ILE A 378 7.49 19.48 5.91
N GLU A 379 6.62 20.05 5.08
CA GLU A 379 5.26 20.46 5.46
C GLU A 379 4.41 19.26 5.89
N THR A 380 4.58 18.14 5.20
CA THR A 380 3.95 16.87 5.56
C THR A 380 4.45 16.36 6.90
N LEU A 381 5.75 16.52 7.21
CA LEU A 381 6.29 16.17 8.53
C LEU A 381 5.66 17.05 9.63
N TYR A 382 5.51 18.35 9.41
CA TYR A 382 4.79 19.23 10.35
C TYR A 382 3.34 18.78 10.56
N SER A 383 2.63 18.47 9.48
CA SER A 383 1.26 17.94 9.55
C SER A 383 1.18 16.64 10.35
N PHE A 384 2.18 15.75 10.21
CA PHE A 384 2.22 14.48 10.94
C PHE A 384 2.46 14.71 12.43
N ILE A 385 3.40 15.58 12.78
CA ILE A 385 3.66 15.98 14.17
C ILE A 385 2.37 16.54 14.79
N ASP A 386 1.69 17.46 14.10
CA ASP A 386 0.45 18.07 14.62
C ASP A 386 -0.69 17.07 14.77
N LYS A 387 -0.80 16.08 13.87
CA LYS A 387 -1.78 14.99 13.99
C LYS A 387 -1.46 14.02 15.12
N CYS A 388 -0.18 13.75 15.36
CA CYS A 388 0.27 12.91 16.46
C CYS A 388 0.14 13.60 17.82
N ALA A 389 0.32 14.92 17.87
CA ALA A 389 0.12 15.73 19.07
C ALA A 389 -1.35 15.79 19.51
N LYS A 390 -2.29 15.60 18.58
CA LYS A 390 -3.73 15.53 18.86
C LYS A 390 -4.10 14.13 19.37
N GLY A 391 -4.39 14.02 20.66
CA GLY A 391 -4.89 12.79 21.29
C GLY A 391 -4.02 12.36 22.47
N GLU A 392 -4.19 11.11 22.89
CA GLU A 392 -3.36 10.51 23.93
C GLU A 392 -1.94 10.26 23.40
N ASN A 393 -0.95 10.50 24.25
CA ASN A 393 0.44 10.27 23.89
C ASN A 393 0.78 8.78 23.94
N GLU A 394 1.18 8.25 22.80
CA GLU A 394 1.52 6.83 22.62
C GLU A 394 3.05 6.58 22.59
N ILE A 395 3.86 7.63 22.72
CA ILE A 395 5.33 7.53 22.74
C ILE A 395 5.77 7.37 24.20
N GLU A 396 6.24 6.19 24.60
CA GLU A 396 6.91 6.03 25.89
C GLU A 396 8.33 6.63 25.85
N ASN A 397 8.85 7.03 27.01
CA ASN A 397 10.12 7.77 27.17
C ASN A 397 10.16 9.12 26.44
N TYR A 398 8.99 9.72 26.18
CA TYR A 398 8.87 11.02 25.51
C TYR A 398 9.58 12.15 26.26
N ASP A 399 9.71 12.03 27.58
CA ASP A 399 10.44 12.93 28.46
C ASP A 399 11.94 12.96 28.14
N ILE A 400 12.55 11.79 27.92
CA ILE A 400 13.95 11.67 27.49
C ILE A 400 14.15 12.30 26.12
N TYR A 401 13.26 12.02 25.16
CA TYR A 401 13.36 12.61 23.82
C TYR A 401 13.15 14.12 23.86
N ALA A 402 12.19 14.61 24.66
CA ALA A 402 11.92 16.03 24.83
C ALA A 402 13.14 16.76 25.40
N ALA A 403 13.80 16.21 26.42
CA ALA A 403 15.01 16.80 26.98
C ALA A 403 16.12 16.92 25.92
N ASN A 404 16.35 15.87 25.12
CA ASN A 404 17.34 15.90 24.05
C ASN A 404 16.97 16.89 22.93
N PHE A 405 15.71 16.94 22.50
CA PHE A 405 15.23 17.94 21.53
C PHE A 405 15.38 19.36 22.07
N PHE A 406 15.09 19.58 23.34
CA PHE A 406 15.29 20.86 24.01
C PHE A 406 16.76 21.27 23.99
N HIS A 407 17.68 20.34 24.25
CA HIS A 407 19.11 20.61 24.16
C HIS A 407 19.56 20.93 22.74
N ILE A 408 19.05 20.22 21.72
CA ILE A 408 19.30 20.57 20.31
C ILE A 408 18.75 21.97 19.98
N LEU A 409 17.59 22.33 20.53
CA LEU A 409 16.91 23.59 20.28
C LEU A 409 17.62 24.79 20.97
N LYS A 410 18.11 24.62 22.19
CA LYS A 410 18.57 25.72 23.08
C LYS A 410 20.04 25.63 23.51
N GLY A 411 20.69 24.50 23.31
CA GLY A 411 22.04 24.21 23.80
C GLY A 411 23.18 24.80 22.97
N ASP A 412 22.90 25.66 21.98
CA ASP A 412 23.90 26.24 21.08
C ASP A 412 25.10 26.80 21.85
N GLU A 413 24.78 27.55 22.91
CA GLU A 413 25.62 28.13 23.98
C GLU A 413 26.58 27.15 24.65
N HIS A 414 26.13 25.91 24.86
CA HIS A 414 26.69 25.00 25.85
C HIS A 414 27.20 23.69 25.27
N PHE A 415 27.00 23.45 23.98
CA PHE A 415 27.43 22.25 23.28
C PHE A 415 28.91 21.86 23.51
N HIS A 416 29.83 22.81 23.66
CA HIS A 416 31.26 22.54 23.88
C HIS A 416 31.65 22.39 25.35
N ASN A 417 30.75 22.67 26.29
CA ASN A 417 30.99 22.45 27.70
C ASN A 417 30.72 20.98 28.03
N ARG A 418 31.71 20.27 28.57
CA ARG A 418 31.59 18.82 28.82
C ARG A 418 30.64 18.48 29.97
N ARG A 419 30.55 19.38 30.95
CA ARG A 419 29.62 19.36 32.09
C ARG A 419 29.41 20.80 32.56
N ALA A 420 28.40 21.48 32.03
CA ALA A 420 27.97 22.77 32.54
C ALA A 420 26.48 22.92 32.26
N GLY A 421 25.64 22.66 33.27
CA GLY A 421 24.21 22.89 33.12
C GLY A 421 23.92 24.37 32.88
N TYR A 422 22.81 24.64 32.21
CA TYR A 422 22.43 26.00 31.80
C TYR A 422 20.94 26.22 31.93
N VAL A 423 20.54 27.49 32.02
CA VAL A 423 19.12 27.86 32.01
C VAL A 423 18.71 28.26 30.61
N ALA A 424 17.56 27.78 30.17
CA ALA A 424 16.96 28.22 28.92
C ALA A 424 15.43 28.28 29.03
N LEU A 425 14.87 29.17 28.23
CA LEU A 425 13.44 29.40 28.13
C LEU A 425 12.86 28.76 26.85
N PHE A 426 11.72 28.09 26.99
CA PHE A 426 10.87 27.69 25.87
C PHE A 426 9.40 27.86 26.22
N GLU A 427 8.68 28.64 25.43
CA GLU A 427 7.37 29.18 25.80
C GLU A 427 7.45 29.84 27.19
N ASP A 428 6.54 29.48 28.10
CA ASP A 428 6.50 30.00 29.48
C ASP A 428 7.31 29.14 30.47
N ASN A 429 8.11 28.19 29.98
CA ASN A 429 8.88 27.29 30.82
C ASN A 429 10.35 27.71 30.85
N GLU A 430 10.79 28.18 32.03
CA GLU A 430 12.20 28.36 32.36
C GLU A 430 12.72 27.09 33.03
N VAL A 431 13.73 26.45 32.44
CA VAL A 431 14.26 25.16 32.91
C VAL A 431 15.77 25.17 33.00
N TYR A 432 16.29 24.45 33.99
CA TYR A 432 17.69 24.10 34.11
C TYR A 432 17.95 22.82 33.31
N VAL A 433 18.87 22.89 32.35
CA VAL A 433 19.30 21.76 31.52
C VAL A 433 20.59 21.21 32.07
N ASP A 434 20.56 19.96 32.52
CA ASP A 434 21.73 19.19 32.94
C ASP A 434 22.07 18.20 31.83
N PHE A 435 23.33 18.12 31.42
CA PHE A 435 23.74 17.24 30.32
C PHE A 435 25.17 16.72 30.47
N GLU A 436 25.43 15.58 29.83
CA GLU A 436 26.75 14.96 29.79
C GLU A 436 27.08 14.51 28.37
N ASN A 437 28.30 14.85 27.94
CA ASN A 437 28.85 14.42 26.66
C ASN A 437 29.87 13.29 26.87
N ASP A 438 29.87 12.34 25.95
CA ASP A 438 30.87 11.27 25.87
C ASP A 438 32.26 11.87 25.68
N PHE A 439 33.21 11.48 26.54
CA PHE A 439 34.55 12.07 26.55
C PHE A 439 35.33 11.88 25.25
N ARG A 440 35.06 10.80 24.49
CA ARG A 440 35.81 10.44 23.28
C ARG A 440 35.16 10.99 22.01
N THR A 441 33.83 11.04 21.98
CA THR A 441 33.06 11.34 20.77
C THR A 441 32.34 12.69 20.84
N ASP A 442 32.35 13.36 22.00
CA ASP A 442 31.55 14.56 22.31
C ASP A 442 30.04 14.37 22.03
N ARG A 443 29.59 13.12 21.94
CA ARG A 443 28.18 12.77 21.74
C ARG A 443 27.41 13.01 23.02
N VAL A 444 26.26 13.65 22.93
CA VAL A 444 25.35 13.82 24.07
C VAL A 444 24.88 12.43 24.54
N GLN A 445 25.24 12.06 25.77
CA GLN A 445 24.85 10.79 26.38
C GLN A 445 23.58 10.94 27.23
N TYR A 446 23.45 12.08 27.89
CA TYR A 446 22.40 12.34 28.85
C TYR A 446 21.98 13.80 28.78
N VAL A 447 20.66 14.03 28.85
CA VAL A 447 20.07 15.35 29.05
C VAL A 447 18.90 15.20 30.00
N ASN A 448 18.78 16.09 30.97
CA ASN A 448 17.64 16.17 31.87
C ASN A 448 17.21 17.62 32.09
N LEU A 449 15.90 17.79 32.26
CA LEU A 449 15.29 19.08 32.55
C LEU A 449 14.88 19.11 34.02
N SER A 450 15.21 20.18 34.70
CA SER A 450 14.83 20.42 36.09
C SER A 450 14.29 21.84 36.23
N LYS A 451 13.50 22.10 37.26
CA LYS A 451 13.12 23.46 37.61
C LYS A 451 14.37 24.26 37.95
N VAL A 452 14.37 25.55 37.63
CA VAL A 452 15.45 26.43 38.03
C VAL A 452 15.34 26.72 39.53
N LYS A 453 16.45 26.59 40.25
CA LYS A 453 16.62 27.07 41.61
C LYS A 453 17.77 28.07 41.59
N PHE A 454 17.73 29.09 42.44
CA PHE A 454 18.85 30.01 42.61
C PHE A 454 19.55 29.74 43.93
N ASP A 455 20.88 29.79 43.93
CA ASP A 455 21.65 29.76 45.18
C ASP A 455 21.69 31.13 45.86
N ASN A 456 22.39 31.19 47.00
CA ASN A 456 22.50 32.42 47.78
C ASN A 456 23.19 33.57 47.03
N ASP A 457 23.97 33.26 46.00
CA ASP A 457 24.67 34.23 45.14
C ASP A 457 23.87 34.53 43.86
N ASN A 458 22.61 34.08 43.80
CA ASN A 458 21.69 34.23 42.67
C ASN A 458 22.17 33.53 41.38
N ASN A 459 23.03 32.51 41.50
CA ASN A 459 23.40 31.68 40.36
C ASN A 459 22.37 30.57 40.16
N PRO A 460 22.00 30.27 38.90
CA PRO A 460 21.07 29.19 38.62
C PRO A 460 21.69 27.82 38.90
N GLN A 461 20.90 26.99 39.56
CA GLN A 461 21.22 25.62 39.94
C GLN A 461 20.07 24.68 39.59
N LYS A 462 20.40 23.38 39.55
CA LYS A 462 19.44 22.29 39.38
C LYS A 462 18.47 22.26 40.56
N GLY A 463 17.20 22.53 40.29
CA GLY A 463 16.10 22.37 41.23
C GLY A 463 15.43 21.00 41.13
N ASP A 464 14.16 20.95 41.53
CA ASP A 464 13.35 19.73 41.51
C ASP A 464 13.04 19.26 40.08
N PHE A 465 12.53 18.03 39.97
CA PHE A 465 12.11 17.43 38.71
C PHE A 465 11.14 18.34 37.93
N PHE A 466 11.46 18.57 36.66
CA PHE A 466 10.57 19.25 35.73
C PHE A 466 9.64 18.21 35.10
N ASN A 467 8.34 18.28 35.41
CA ASN A 467 7.37 17.33 34.89
C ASN A 467 7.07 17.61 33.41
N ILE A 468 7.75 16.88 32.52
CA ILE A 468 7.53 16.99 31.08
C ILE A 468 6.17 16.40 30.73
N LYS A 469 5.29 17.25 30.19
CA LYS A 469 3.99 16.83 29.64
C LYS A 469 4.14 16.41 28.18
N PRO A 470 3.30 15.52 27.65
CA PRO A 470 3.39 15.12 26.25
C PRO A 470 3.25 16.26 25.23
N ASP A 471 2.43 17.27 25.51
CA ASP A 471 2.31 18.47 24.66
C ASP A 471 3.67 19.20 24.52
N PHE A 472 4.44 19.28 25.61
CA PHE A 472 5.77 19.87 25.59
C PHE A 472 6.72 19.09 24.67
N PHE A 473 6.66 17.75 24.69
CA PHE A 473 7.46 16.91 23.79
C PHE A 473 7.17 17.21 22.31
N TRP A 474 5.90 17.27 21.92
CA TRP A 474 5.53 17.54 20.53
C TRP A 474 5.94 18.94 20.08
N LYS A 475 5.72 19.95 20.93
CA LYS A 475 6.13 21.34 20.67
C LYS A 475 7.63 21.49 20.51
N VAL A 476 8.42 20.91 21.43
CA VAL A 476 9.88 21.02 21.35
C VAL A 476 10.41 20.27 20.14
N MET A 477 9.88 19.08 19.83
CA MET A 477 10.24 18.33 18.62
C MET A 477 9.95 19.15 17.36
N LYS A 478 8.76 19.77 17.26
CA LYS A 478 8.39 20.63 16.11
C LYS A 478 9.35 21.81 15.96
N ALA A 479 9.61 22.54 17.06
CA ALA A 479 10.54 23.67 17.06
C ALA A 479 11.97 23.23 16.71
N THR A 480 12.40 22.04 17.11
CA THR A 480 13.68 21.46 16.70
C THR A 480 13.72 21.20 15.19
N VAL A 481 12.66 20.62 14.60
CA VAL A 481 12.57 20.42 13.14
C VAL A 481 12.66 21.76 12.40
N GLU A 482 11.91 22.78 12.83
CA GLU A 482 11.94 24.14 12.26
C GLU A 482 13.34 24.79 12.34
N LYS A 483 14.06 24.53 13.44
CA LYS A 483 15.45 24.99 13.56
C LYS A 483 16.37 24.27 12.58
N LEU A 484 16.24 22.95 12.45
CA LEU A 484 17.06 22.13 11.56
C LEU A 484 16.78 22.42 10.07
N GLU A 485 15.55 22.76 9.73
CA GLU A 485 15.18 23.25 8.40
C GLU A 485 15.82 24.60 8.09
N ARG A 486 15.72 25.58 9.01
CA ARG A 486 16.31 26.92 8.81
C ARG A 486 17.81 26.91 8.62
N VAL A 487 18.53 25.96 9.22
CA VAL A 487 19.98 25.78 9.04
C VAL A 487 20.33 24.87 7.85
N GLY A 488 19.34 24.47 7.04
CA GLY A 488 19.52 23.66 5.84
C GLY A 488 19.89 22.19 6.10
N TYR A 489 19.73 21.70 7.34
CA TYR A 489 20.10 20.32 7.67
C TYR A 489 19.01 19.31 7.30
N ILE A 490 17.74 19.67 7.55
CA ILE A 490 16.55 18.90 7.17
C ILE A 490 15.77 19.74 6.15
N GLY A 491 16.17 19.64 4.88
CA GLY A 491 15.55 20.34 3.75
C GLY A 491 15.07 19.37 2.69
#